data_AF-A0AAV0PQ24-F1
#
_entry.id   AF-A0AAV0PQ24-F1
#
_cell.length_a   1.000
_cell.length_b   1.000
_cell.length_c   1.000
_cell.angle_alpha   90.00
_cell.angle_beta   90.00
_cell.angle_gamma   90.00
#
_symmetry.space_group_name_H-M   'P 1'
#
loop_
_entity.id
_entity.type
_entity.pdbx_description
1 polymer ?
#
loop_
_entity_poly.entity_id
_entity_poly.type
_entity_poly.pdbx_seq_one_letter_code
_entity_poly.pdbx_strand_id
1 'polypeptide(L)'
;KKIPRPSSSPPPSSVPSLSLCDIFLVFVLNGSSFLSNLRLPDQADHLGEQQQQQEEKKQVHKVGRPQRKPRRLRPGTRALREIRFYQKTTGFVIPVSNFTRLVRQVTQEFSQEVNRWQAEGLVALQEAAEDFLVHLFEDGMLCAVHAKRVTLMKKDLDLARRIGGRGQPW
;
A
#
# COMPACT_ATOMS: atom_id res chain seq x y z
N LYS A 1 -22.67 54.91 -29.71
CA LYS A 1 -23.08 53.95 -28.66
C LYS A 1 -21.83 53.34 -28.03
N LYS A 2 -21.37 53.88 -26.89
CA LYS A 2 -20.28 53.30 -26.07
C LYS A 2 -20.86 52.11 -25.32
N ILE A 3 -20.25 50.93 -25.46
CA ILE A 3 -20.56 49.74 -24.65
C ILE A 3 -19.36 49.52 -23.73
N PRO A 4 -19.55 49.40 -22.40
CA PRO A 4 -18.45 49.27 -21.45
C PRO A 4 -17.89 47.86 -21.43
N ARG A 5 -16.56 47.74 -21.22
CA ARG A 5 -15.87 46.45 -20.98
C ARG A 5 -16.14 45.99 -19.55
N PRO A 6 -16.45 44.70 -19.30
CA PRO A 6 -16.39 44.14 -17.96
C PRO A 6 -14.94 43.76 -17.62
N SER A 7 -14.38 44.46 -16.63
CA SER A 7 -13.25 44.02 -15.83
C SER A 7 -13.77 43.08 -14.73
N SER A 8 -13.36 41.82 -14.74
CA SER A 8 -13.40 40.97 -13.53
C SER A 8 -12.30 39.93 -13.58
N SER A 9 -11.44 40.05 -12.58
CA SER A 9 -10.33 39.21 -12.11
C SER A 9 -10.51 37.68 -12.26
N PRO A 10 -9.42 36.94 -12.51
CA PRO A 10 -9.42 35.47 -12.45
C PRO A 10 -9.52 34.96 -10.99
N PRO A 11 -10.14 33.79 -10.74
CA PRO A 11 -10.16 33.16 -9.41
C PRO A 11 -8.78 32.60 -9.05
N PRO A 12 -8.36 32.63 -7.77
CA PRO A 12 -7.13 31.99 -7.33
C PRO A 12 -7.25 30.47 -7.45
N SER A 13 -6.35 29.89 -8.25
CA SER A 13 -6.04 28.47 -8.28
C SER A 13 -5.41 28.06 -6.95
N SER A 14 -6.16 27.39 -6.08
CA SER A 14 -5.61 26.65 -4.95
C SER A 14 -5.78 25.15 -5.20
N VAL A 15 -5.01 24.63 -6.15
CA VAL A 15 -4.62 23.22 -6.10
C VAL A 15 -3.62 23.08 -4.95
N PRO A 16 -3.82 22.20 -3.96
CA PRO A 16 -2.70 21.82 -3.13
C PRO A 16 -1.73 21.08 -4.05
N SER A 17 -0.65 21.75 -4.42
CA SER A 17 0.58 21.12 -4.86
C SER A 17 0.98 20.13 -3.76
N LEU A 18 0.57 18.88 -3.90
CA LEU A 18 1.19 17.78 -3.18
C LEU A 18 2.63 17.80 -3.64
N SER A 19 3.49 18.26 -2.74
CA SER A 19 4.90 18.41 -2.97
C SER A 19 5.41 17.04 -3.40
N LEU A 20 6.08 17.01 -4.55
CA LEU A 20 6.90 15.90 -5.00
C LEU A 20 8.17 15.73 -4.11
N CYS A 21 8.23 16.44 -2.98
CA CYS A 21 9.43 16.63 -2.17
C CYS A 21 9.39 15.88 -0.84
N ASP A 22 8.22 15.39 -0.39
CA ASP A 22 8.09 14.72 0.92
C ASP A 22 8.26 13.19 0.88
N ILE A 23 8.36 12.58 -0.31
CA ILE A 23 8.61 11.13 -0.44
C ILE A 23 10.11 10.79 -0.48
N PHE A 24 10.96 11.71 -0.91
CA PHE A 24 12.40 11.44 -1.07
C PHE A 24 13.25 11.59 0.21
N LEU A 25 12.77 12.27 1.26
CA LEU A 25 13.57 12.52 2.47
C LEU A 25 13.58 11.34 3.46
N VAL A 26 12.82 10.27 3.22
CA VAL A 26 12.90 9.04 4.04
C VAL A 26 13.90 8.03 3.46
N PHE A 27 14.31 8.17 2.19
CA PHE A 27 15.05 7.14 1.46
C PHE A 27 16.59 7.18 1.61
N VAL A 28 17.20 8.13 2.33
CA VAL A 28 18.67 8.19 2.48
C VAL A 28 19.19 8.22 3.92
N LEU A 29 18.34 8.33 4.95
CA LEU A 29 18.81 8.48 6.35
C LEU A 29 18.16 7.55 7.38
N ASN A 30 17.86 6.29 7.04
CA ASN A 30 17.60 5.27 8.06
C ASN A 30 18.23 3.93 7.68
N GLY A 31 19.56 3.94 7.57
CA GLY A 31 20.34 2.77 7.91
C GLY A 31 20.28 2.54 9.43
N SER A 32 20.33 1.27 9.82
CA SER A 32 20.45 0.74 11.20
C SER A 32 19.14 0.46 11.92
N SER A 33 18.73 -0.82 11.89
CA SER A 33 18.29 -1.63 13.07
C SER A 33 17.55 -2.88 12.59
N PHE A 34 18.15 -3.67 11.69
CA PHE A 34 17.65 -5.00 11.36
C PHE A 34 18.70 -5.99 11.85
N LEU A 35 18.66 -6.32 13.14
CA LEU A 35 19.26 -7.51 13.79
C LEU A 35 19.21 -7.31 15.32
N SER A 36 18.08 -7.64 15.94
CA SER A 36 18.04 -8.04 17.35
C SER A 36 16.67 -8.61 17.71
N ASN A 37 16.59 -9.94 17.79
CA ASN A 37 15.93 -10.71 18.85
C ASN A 37 15.80 -12.17 18.44
N LEU A 38 16.90 -12.90 18.53
CA LEU A 38 16.89 -14.33 18.81
C LEU A 38 16.97 -14.47 20.32
N ARG A 39 15.89 -14.87 20.98
CA ARG A 39 15.91 -15.28 22.40
C ARG A 39 14.91 -16.41 22.63
N LEU A 40 15.45 -17.61 22.84
CA LEU A 40 14.70 -18.75 23.38
C LEU A 40 14.35 -18.49 24.85
N PRO A 41 13.14 -18.82 25.30
CA PRO A 41 12.85 -18.98 26.72
C PRO A 41 13.19 -20.42 27.16
N ASP A 42 14.04 -20.49 28.18
CA ASP A 42 14.33 -21.67 28.99
C ASP A 42 13.43 -21.65 30.24
N GLN A 43 13.16 -22.84 30.78
CA GLN A 43 12.49 -23.14 32.06
C GLN A 43 10.97 -22.92 32.19
N ALA A 44 10.24 -24.02 31.98
CA ALA A 44 9.01 -24.34 32.69
C ALA A 44 9.36 -25.01 34.03
N ASP A 45 8.79 -24.52 35.12
CA ASP A 45 8.01 -25.30 36.10
C ASP A 45 7.82 -24.51 37.40
N HIS A 46 6.72 -24.84 38.09
CA HIS A 46 6.25 -24.33 39.39
C HIS A 46 5.40 -23.04 39.33
N LEU A 47 4.08 -23.25 39.34
CA LEU A 47 3.19 -22.92 40.46
C LEU A 47 1.74 -22.97 39.96
N GLY A 48 1.23 -24.20 39.83
CA GLY A 48 -0.20 -24.45 39.95
C GLY A 48 -0.57 -24.35 41.41
N GLU A 49 -1.53 -23.48 41.72
CA GLU A 49 -2.46 -23.50 42.87
C GLU A 49 -2.97 -22.07 43.10
N GLN A 50 -3.90 -21.61 42.24
CA GLN A 50 -4.81 -20.49 42.55
C GLN A 50 -5.90 -20.24 41.48
N GLN A 51 -6.26 -21.22 40.66
CA GLN A 51 -7.24 -21.02 39.56
C GLN A 51 -8.64 -21.60 39.81
N GLN A 52 -9.05 -21.86 41.05
CA GLN A 52 -10.39 -22.42 41.34
C GLN A 52 -11.40 -21.46 41.99
N GLN A 53 -11.13 -20.16 42.08
CA GLN A 53 -12.09 -19.20 42.67
C GLN A 53 -12.53 -18.06 41.74
N GLN A 54 -12.18 -18.07 40.45
CA GLN A 54 -12.61 -17.05 39.48
C GLN A 54 -13.60 -17.52 38.40
N GLU A 55 -14.01 -18.79 38.41
CA GLU A 55 -14.99 -19.30 37.43
C GLU A 55 -16.46 -19.04 37.82
N GLU A 56 -16.77 -18.76 39.08
CA GLU A 56 -18.16 -18.66 39.53
C GLU A 56 -18.82 -17.28 39.37
N LYS A 57 -18.07 -16.21 39.06
CA LYS A 57 -18.62 -14.85 38.89
C LYS A 57 -18.79 -14.37 37.44
N LYS A 58 -18.79 -15.29 36.47
CA LYS A 58 -19.02 -14.97 35.04
C LYS A 58 -20.35 -15.48 34.48
N GLN A 59 -21.27 -15.94 35.34
CA GLN A 59 -22.55 -16.51 34.92
C GLN A 59 -23.78 -15.61 35.11
N VAL A 60 -23.60 -14.34 35.51
CA VAL A 60 -24.73 -13.44 35.73
C VAL A 60 -24.77 -12.39 34.61
N HIS A 61 -25.79 -12.52 33.75
CA HIS A 61 -26.15 -11.67 32.59
C HIS A 61 -25.49 -11.94 31.23
N LYS A 62 -25.75 -13.12 30.65
CA LYS A 62 -25.97 -13.25 29.20
C LYS A 62 -27.46 -13.15 28.87
N VAL A 63 -28.09 -12.02 29.19
CA VAL A 63 -29.43 -11.71 28.65
C VAL A 63 -29.25 -11.50 27.15
N GLY A 64 -29.95 -12.29 26.34
CA GLY A 64 -29.80 -12.39 24.89
C GLY A 64 -29.81 -11.02 24.22
N ARG A 65 -28.61 -10.52 23.85
CA ARG A 65 -28.52 -9.46 22.86
C ARG A 65 -29.03 -10.04 21.54
N PRO A 66 -30.04 -9.45 20.90
CA PRO A 66 -30.43 -9.89 19.56
C PRO A 66 -29.17 -9.84 18.69
N GLN A 67 -28.84 -10.98 18.07
CA GLN A 67 -27.75 -11.11 17.11
C GLN A 67 -27.99 -10.07 16.01
N ARG A 68 -27.35 -8.91 16.13
CA ARG A 68 -27.49 -7.83 15.16
C ARG A 68 -26.98 -8.37 13.84
N LYS A 69 -27.84 -8.35 12.81
CA LYS A 69 -27.48 -8.77 11.46
C LYS A 69 -26.16 -8.09 11.07
N PRO A 70 -25.19 -8.82 10.49
CA PRO A 70 -23.91 -8.24 10.11
C PRO A 70 -24.15 -7.07 9.15
N ARG A 71 -23.71 -5.88 9.54
CA ARG A 71 -23.96 -4.66 8.77
C ARG A 71 -22.99 -4.59 7.61
N ARG A 72 -23.50 -4.71 6.38
CA ARG A 72 -22.70 -4.52 5.17
C ARG A 72 -22.32 -3.05 5.02
N LEU A 73 -21.05 -2.80 4.72
CA LEU A 73 -20.56 -1.47 4.39
C LEU A 73 -21.07 -1.04 3.01
N ARG A 74 -21.29 0.26 2.81
CA ARG A 74 -21.66 0.79 1.49
C ARG A 74 -20.53 0.51 0.49
N PRO A 75 -20.85 0.24 -0.79
CA PRO A 75 -19.83 0.15 -1.83
C PRO A 75 -18.90 1.37 -1.80
N GLY A 76 -17.60 1.16 -1.99
CA GLY A 76 -16.58 2.21 -1.89
C GLY A 76 -16.09 2.53 -0.48
N THR A 77 -16.84 2.22 0.59
CA THR A 77 -16.40 2.55 1.96
C THR A 77 -15.15 1.78 2.40
N ARG A 78 -15.04 0.49 2.03
CA ARG A 78 -13.82 -0.30 2.32
C ARG A 78 -12.64 0.17 1.49
N ALA A 79 -12.86 0.37 0.19
CA ALA A 79 -11.84 0.86 -0.73
C ALA A 79 -11.23 2.21 -0.27
N LEU A 80 -12.07 3.18 0.11
CA LEU A 80 -11.57 4.47 0.62
C LEU A 80 -10.79 4.35 1.93
N ARG A 81 -11.13 3.37 2.77
CA ARG A 81 -10.39 3.10 4.00
C ARG A 81 -9.03 2.46 3.69
N GLU A 82 -9.00 1.51 2.77
CA GLU A 82 -7.78 0.84 2.31
C GLU A 82 -6.84 1.82 1.63
N ILE A 83 -7.34 2.69 0.75
CA ILE A 83 -6.56 3.76 0.11
C ILE A 83 -5.87 4.64 1.16
N ARG A 84 -6.63 5.14 2.15
CA ARG A 84 -6.06 5.98 3.21
C ARG A 84 -5.07 5.22 4.10
N PHE A 85 -5.28 3.93 4.31
CA PHE A 85 -4.38 3.09 5.08
C PHE A 85 -3.05 2.94 4.34
N TYR A 86 -3.07 2.50 3.06
CA TYR A 86 -1.86 2.29 2.26
C TYR A 86 -1.14 3.59 1.90
N GLN A 87 -1.83 4.72 1.82
CA GLN A 87 -1.18 6.02 1.66
C GLN A 87 -0.48 6.50 2.94
N LYS A 88 -0.85 5.97 4.11
CA LYS A 88 -0.24 6.33 5.40
C LYS A 88 0.91 5.40 5.79
N THR A 89 0.87 4.14 5.34
CA THR A 89 1.83 3.10 5.70
C THR A 89 2.72 2.73 4.52
N THR A 90 3.99 2.44 4.77
CA THR A 90 4.98 2.14 3.72
C THR A 90 5.37 0.66 3.63
N GLY A 91 4.51 -0.25 4.10
CA GLY A 91 4.80 -1.69 4.04
C GLY A 91 4.57 -2.26 2.64
N PHE A 92 5.32 -3.30 2.28
CA PHE A 92 5.12 -4.02 1.02
C PHE A 92 3.70 -4.56 0.88
N VAL A 93 3.08 -4.29 -0.27
CA VAL A 93 1.75 -4.79 -0.60
C VAL A 93 1.85 -6.20 -1.19
N ILE A 94 2.93 -6.49 -1.91
CA ILE A 94 3.20 -7.82 -2.45
C ILE A 94 3.96 -8.66 -1.40
N PRO A 95 3.53 -9.90 -1.12
CA PRO A 95 4.29 -10.76 -0.22
C PRO A 95 5.70 -11.02 -0.77
N VAL A 96 6.72 -10.75 0.05
CA VAL A 96 8.15 -10.89 -0.31
C VAL A 96 8.49 -12.29 -0.83
N SER A 97 7.84 -13.33 -0.28
CA SER A 97 8.02 -14.72 -0.73
C SER A 97 7.57 -14.95 -2.17
N ASN A 98 6.47 -14.33 -2.59
CA ASN A 98 5.94 -14.44 -3.94
C ASN A 98 6.83 -13.68 -4.93
N PHE A 99 7.25 -12.46 -4.56
CA PHE A 99 8.14 -11.65 -5.37
C PHE A 99 9.50 -12.33 -5.56
N THR A 100 10.07 -12.90 -4.48
CA THR A 100 11.34 -13.64 -4.54
C THR A 100 11.26 -14.85 -5.49
N ARG A 101 10.14 -15.59 -5.47
CA ARG A 101 9.92 -16.71 -6.41
C ARG A 101 9.89 -16.23 -7.86
N LEU A 102 9.19 -15.12 -8.11
CA LEU A 102 9.11 -14.51 -9.45
C LEU A 102 10.50 -14.06 -9.94
N VAL A 103 11.26 -13.34 -9.11
CA VAL A 103 12.62 -12.89 -9.47
C VAL A 103 13.50 -14.08 -9.86
N ARG A 104 13.48 -15.16 -9.06
CA ARG A 104 14.25 -16.37 -9.36
C ARG A 104 13.81 -17.07 -10.65
N GLN A 105 12.51 -17.13 -10.90
CA GLN A 105 11.97 -17.68 -12.15
C GLN A 105 12.49 -16.88 -13.35
N VAL A 106 12.31 -15.55 -13.33
CA VAL A 106 12.77 -14.66 -14.40
C VAL A 106 14.29 -14.78 -14.58
N THR A 107 15.06 -14.82 -13.50
CA THR A 107 16.52 -14.99 -13.56
C THR A 107 16.90 -16.26 -14.32
N GLN A 108 16.20 -17.37 -14.04
CA GLN A 108 16.47 -18.66 -14.67
C GLN A 108 16.12 -18.67 -16.18
N GLU A 109 15.20 -17.81 -16.62
CA GLU A 109 14.89 -17.61 -18.04
C GLU A 109 16.03 -16.90 -18.79
N PHE A 110 16.82 -16.07 -18.11
CA PHE A 110 17.92 -15.29 -18.70
C PHE A 110 19.32 -15.88 -18.48
N SER A 111 19.58 -16.48 -17.31
CA SER A 111 20.86 -17.08 -16.98
C SER A 111 20.70 -18.22 -15.99
N GLN A 112 21.29 -19.38 -16.31
CA GLN A 112 21.28 -20.55 -15.43
C GLN A 112 22.44 -20.54 -14.40
N GLU A 113 23.41 -19.64 -14.56
CA GLU A 113 24.58 -19.55 -13.69
C GLU A 113 24.28 -18.78 -12.39
N VAL A 114 23.31 -17.86 -12.42
CA VAL A 114 22.96 -17.02 -11.28
C VAL A 114 21.94 -17.74 -10.39
N ASN A 115 22.42 -18.45 -9.35
CA ASN A 115 21.59 -19.20 -8.41
C ASN A 115 21.40 -18.54 -7.02
N ARG A 116 22.27 -17.58 -6.68
CA ARG A 116 22.29 -16.89 -5.37
C ARG A 116 21.93 -15.43 -5.53
N TRP A 117 21.10 -14.96 -4.61
CA TRP A 117 20.64 -13.58 -4.52
C TRP A 117 20.93 -13.04 -3.12
N GLN A 118 21.44 -11.82 -3.04
CA GLN A 118 21.57 -11.10 -1.78
C GLN A 118 20.19 -10.70 -1.28
N ALA A 119 19.95 -10.83 0.03
CA ALA A 119 18.67 -10.50 0.64
C ALA A 119 18.28 -9.03 0.40
N GLU A 120 19.22 -8.10 0.60
CA GLU A 120 19.02 -6.66 0.37
C GLU A 120 18.71 -6.34 -1.10
N GLY A 121 19.34 -7.04 -2.04
CA GLY A 121 19.08 -6.85 -3.47
C GLY A 121 17.65 -7.25 -3.87
N LEU A 122 17.11 -8.31 -3.26
CA LEU A 122 15.71 -8.72 -3.51
C LEU A 122 14.71 -7.69 -2.97
N VAL A 123 15.01 -7.09 -1.80
CA VAL A 123 14.18 -6.04 -1.21
C VAL A 123 14.23 -4.77 -2.08
N ALA A 124 15.42 -4.35 -2.51
CA ALA A 124 15.58 -3.19 -3.39
C ALA A 124 14.85 -3.36 -4.74
N LEU A 125 14.92 -4.56 -5.33
CA LEU A 125 14.15 -4.87 -6.54
C LEU A 125 12.64 -4.78 -6.31
N GLN A 126 12.16 -5.26 -5.16
CA GLN A 126 10.75 -5.20 -4.82
C GLN A 126 10.28 -3.76 -4.60
N GLU A 127 11.07 -2.96 -3.89
CA GLU A 127 10.78 -1.56 -3.65
C GLU A 127 10.65 -0.78 -4.97
N ALA A 128 11.63 -0.91 -5.86
CA ALA A 128 11.58 -0.27 -7.17
C ALA A 128 10.38 -0.76 -8.03
N ALA A 129 10.04 -2.04 -7.94
CA ALA A 129 8.92 -2.60 -8.69
C ALA A 129 7.55 -2.10 -8.17
N GLU A 130 7.35 -2.09 -6.84
CA GLU A 130 6.11 -1.58 -6.25
C GLU A 130 5.98 -0.07 -6.47
N ASP A 131 7.06 0.69 -6.33
CA ASP A 131 7.08 2.14 -6.60
C ASP A 131 6.70 2.46 -8.04
N PHE A 132 7.26 1.74 -9.02
CA PHE A 132 6.90 1.88 -10.43
C PHE A 132 5.41 1.61 -10.66
N LEU A 133 4.85 0.58 -10.02
CA LEU A 133 3.43 0.23 -10.17
C LEU A 133 2.52 1.31 -9.55
N VAL A 134 2.87 1.87 -8.40
CA VAL A 134 2.11 2.97 -7.77
C VAL A 134 2.05 4.17 -8.70
N HIS A 135 3.20 4.66 -9.19
CA HIS A 135 3.25 5.78 -10.13
C HIS A 135 2.53 5.50 -11.45
N LEU A 136 2.54 4.26 -11.92
CA LEU A 136 1.77 3.87 -13.11
C LEU A 136 0.25 3.90 -12.85
N PHE A 137 -0.20 3.46 -11.67
CA PHE A 137 -1.61 3.54 -11.29
C PHE A 137 -2.07 4.98 -11.07
N GLU A 138 -1.24 5.86 -10.51
CA GLU A 138 -1.56 7.28 -10.36
C GLU A 138 -1.87 7.93 -11.71
N ASP A 139 -0.98 7.77 -12.69
CA ASP A 139 -1.18 8.31 -14.04
C ASP A 139 -2.38 7.66 -14.75
N GLY A 140 -2.56 6.35 -14.58
CA GLY A 140 -3.73 5.63 -15.09
C GLY A 140 -5.04 6.13 -14.47
N MET A 141 -5.04 6.47 -13.18
CA MET A 141 -6.21 7.02 -12.50
C MET A 141 -6.54 8.42 -13.01
N LEU A 142 -5.54 9.26 -13.31
CA LEU A 142 -5.74 10.56 -13.95
C LEU A 142 -6.41 10.40 -15.33
N CYS A 143 -5.98 9.41 -16.12
CA CYS A 143 -6.60 9.09 -17.42
C CYS A 143 -8.06 8.62 -17.26
N ALA A 144 -8.35 7.79 -16.25
CA ALA A 144 -9.71 7.33 -15.98
C ALA A 144 -10.64 8.50 -15.59
N VAL A 145 -10.17 9.42 -14.74
CA VAL A 145 -10.91 10.61 -14.30
C VAL A 145 -11.12 11.58 -15.48
N HIS A 146 -10.12 11.75 -16.34
CA HIS A 146 -10.26 12.54 -17.57
C HIS A 146 -11.40 12.01 -18.46
N ALA A 147 -11.57 10.69 -18.51
CA ALA A 147 -12.67 10.02 -19.20
C ALA A 147 -13.98 9.92 -18.38
N LYS A 148 -14.12 10.69 -17.29
CA LYS A 148 -15.30 10.72 -16.39
C LYS A 148 -15.65 9.37 -15.75
N ARG A 149 -14.65 8.51 -15.51
CA ARG A 149 -14.81 7.20 -14.85
C ARG A 149 -14.06 7.17 -13.51
N VAL A 150 -14.48 6.25 -12.64
CA VAL A 150 -13.82 5.95 -11.35
C VAL A 150 -13.11 4.59 -11.40
N THR A 151 -13.48 3.72 -12.34
CA THR A 151 -12.86 2.41 -12.53
C THR A 151 -11.71 2.51 -13.52
N LEU A 152 -10.52 2.10 -13.08
CA LEU A 152 -9.33 1.97 -13.90
C LEU A 152 -9.48 0.81 -14.90
N MET A 153 -9.09 1.04 -16.15
CA MET A 153 -9.15 0.04 -17.22
C MET A 153 -7.78 -0.10 -17.91
N LYS A 154 -7.55 -1.21 -18.62
CA LYS A 154 -6.30 -1.45 -19.36
C LYS A 154 -5.93 -0.29 -20.30
N LYS A 155 -6.91 0.26 -21.02
CA LYS A 155 -6.71 1.41 -21.92
C LYS A 155 -6.18 2.66 -21.22
N ASP A 156 -6.46 2.83 -19.93
CA ASP A 156 -5.96 3.97 -19.15
C ASP A 156 -4.47 3.79 -18.84
N LEU A 157 -4.06 2.56 -18.53
CA LEU A 157 -2.64 2.21 -18.33
C LEU A 157 -1.85 2.27 -19.63
N ASP A 158 -2.42 1.77 -20.73
CA ASP A 158 -1.79 1.81 -22.05
C ASP A 158 -1.58 3.26 -22.51
N LEU A 159 -2.57 4.14 -22.27
CA LEU A 159 -2.46 5.57 -22.54
C LEU A 159 -1.39 6.23 -21.67
N ALA A 160 -1.40 5.95 -20.36
CA ALA A 160 -0.41 6.48 -19.42
C ALA A 160 1.03 6.09 -19.81
N ARG A 161 1.25 4.82 -20.19
CA ARG A 161 2.55 4.35 -20.69
C ARG A 161 2.97 5.04 -21.98
N ARG A 162 2.03 5.21 -22.92
CA ARG A 162 2.30 5.83 -24.21
C ARG A 162 2.69 7.30 -24.09
N ILE A 163 2.02 8.05 -23.22
CA ILE A 163 2.32 9.47 -22.98
C ILE A 163 3.57 9.62 -22.12
N GLY A 164 3.72 8.79 -21.08
CA GLY A 164 4.84 8.86 -20.15
C GLY A 164 6.15 8.25 -20.66
N GLY A 165 6.17 7.67 -21.86
CA GLY A 165 7.35 6.99 -22.42
C GLY A 165 7.79 5.75 -21.64
N ARG A 166 6.99 5.28 -20.67
CA ARG A 166 7.33 4.15 -19.79
C ARG A 166 7.03 2.83 -20.50
N GLY A 167 8.05 1.99 -20.69
CA GLY A 167 7.92 0.68 -21.35
C GLY A 167 8.01 0.70 -22.87
N GLN A 168 8.62 1.75 -23.46
CA GLN A 168 9.05 1.71 -24.86
C GLN A 168 10.25 0.75 -24.97
N PRO A 169 10.26 -0.17 -25.96
CA PRO A 169 11.49 -0.88 -26.32
C PRO A 169 12.53 0.16 -26.77
N TRP A 170 13.77 0.00 -26.30
CA TRP A 170 14.91 0.79 -26.76
C TRP A 170 15.23 0.53 -28.23
#